data_AF-A0A839EDJ9-F1
#
_entry.id   AF-A0A839EDJ9-F1
#
_cell.length_a   1.000
_cell.length_b   1.000
_cell.length_c   1.000
_cell.angle_alpha   90.00
_cell.angle_beta   90.00
_cell.angle_gamma   90.00
#
_symmetry.space_group_name_H-M   'P 1'
#
loop_
_entity.id
_entity.type
_entity.pdbx_description
1 polymer ?
#
loop_
_entity_poly.entity_id
_entity_poly.type
_entity_poly.pdbx_seq_one_letter_code
_entity_poly.pdbx_strand_id
1 'polypeptide(L)'
;MSKAFGRRILGWEVKKGAAVLKPANLLPLARRPANRYMSRDYQEKPMLALIRTIDLALDIYTWILIASAIFSWLYAFNVINSSNRFVASIGDFLYRVTEPALRPIRRFLPDLGGIDISPIVLLLIIFFLRQFLWTTIAPLLV
;
A
#
# COMPACT_ATOMS: atom_id res chain seq x y z
N MET A 1 17.79 53.19 -76.71
CA MET A 1 19.24 53.16 -76.43
C MET A 1 19.51 54.09 -75.25
N SER A 2 20.44 53.72 -74.36
CA SER A 2 20.91 54.41 -73.14
C SER A 2 20.32 53.95 -71.80
N LYS A 3 21.10 53.09 -71.14
CA LYS A 3 21.17 52.89 -69.68
C LYS A 3 22.27 53.82 -69.15
N ALA A 4 22.06 54.47 -68.00
CA ALA A 4 23.07 54.73 -66.95
C ALA A 4 22.41 55.59 -65.85
N PHE A 5 22.25 55.13 -64.60
CA PHE A 5 23.26 54.93 -63.55
C PHE A 5 23.45 56.19 -62.67
N GLY A 6 23.14 56.06 -61.37
CA GLY A 6 23.38 57.11 -60.37
C GLY A 6 23.05 56.65 -58.96
N ARG A 7 24.02 56.00 -58.30
CA ARG A 7 23.99 55.51 -56.91
C ARG A 7 23.88 56.63 -55.86
N ARG A 8 23.12 56.42 -54.77
CA ARG A 8 23.39 56.99 -53.43
C ARG A 8 22.54 56.25 -52.37
N ILE A 9 23.08 55.23 -51.67
CA ILE A 9 23.89 55.30 -50.43
C ILE A 9 23.03 55.56 -49.17
N LEU A 10 22.90 54.49 -48.37
CA LEU A 10 22.89 54.40 -46.90
C LEU A 10 21.99 55.32 -46.05
N GLY A 11 21.22 54.68 -45.18
CA GLY A 11 21.30 55.01 -43.75
C GLY A 11 19.97 55.23 -43.02
N TRP A 12 19.66 54.27 -42.14
CA TRP A 12 19.06 54.47 -40.82
C TRP A 12 17.62 54.99 -40.71
N GLU A 13 16.72 54.02 -40.58
CA GLU A 13 15.81 53.84 -39.44
C GLU A 13 15.78 54.94 -38.37
N VAL A 14 14.70 55.73 -38.34
CA VAL A 14 14.02 56.17 -37.10
C VAL A 14 12.54 56.42 -37.42
N LYS A 15 11.66 55.46 -37.15
CA LYS A 15 10.23 55.77 -36.96
C LYS A 15 9.98 55.93 -35.46
N LYS A 16 9.96 57.19 -35.01
CA LYS A 16 9.48 57.57 -33.68
C LYS A 16 8.00 57.26 -33.57
N GLY A 17 7.69 56.08 -33.04
CA GLY A 17 6.35 55.68 -32.64
C GLY A 17 6.42 55.09 -31.24
N ALA A 18 6.39 55.95 -30.23
CA ALA A 18 6.14 55.54 -28.86
C ALA A 18 4.68 55.04 -28.75
N ALA A 19 4.43 53.82 -29.20
CA ALA A 19 3.20 53.09 -28.91
C ALA A 19 3.50 52.13 -27.76
N VAL A 20 3.17 52.64 -26.58
CA VAL A 20 3.05 51.92 -25.31
C VAL A 20 2.61 50.48 -25.52
N LEU A 21 3.47 49.54 -25.12
CA LEU A 21 3.13 48.13 -25.00
C LEU A 21 2.01 47.99 -23.96
N LYS A 22 0.76 47.97 -24.43
CA LYS A 22 -0.40 47.59 -23.61
C LYS A 22 -0.68 46.12 -23.91
N PRO A 23 -0.22 45.17 -23.08
CA PRO A 23 -0.51 43.77 -23.31
C PRO A 23 -2.00 43.54 -23.01
N ALA A 24 -2.85 43.62 -24.05
CA ALA A 24 -4.29 43.41 -23.94
C ALA A 24 -4.67 41.95 -23.62
N ASN A 25 -3.70 41.04 -23.52
CA ASN A 25 -3.92 39.62 -23.24
C ASN A 25 -3.12 39.09 -22.04
N LEU A 26 -2.73 39.94 -21.08
CA LEU A 26 -2.41 39.45 -19.74
C LEU A 26 -3.74 39.13 -19.04
N LEU A 27 -4.33 37.99 -19.40
CA LEU A 27 -5.28 37.32 -18.52
C LEU A 27 -4.71 37.39 -17.10
N PRO A 28 -5.51 37.75 -16.07
CA PRO A 28 -5.03 37.71 -14.72
C PRO A 28 -4.72 36.25 -14.36
N LEU A 29 -3.45 35.84 -14.55
CA LEU A 29 -2.88 34.64 -13.94
C LEU A 29 -2.86 34.77 -12.41
N ALA A 30 -3.14 35.97 -11.90
CA ALA A 30 -3.38 36.25 -10.51
C ALA A 30 -4.68 35.57 -10.05
N ARG A 31 -4.50 34.52 -9.23
CA ARG A 31 -5.49 33.70 -8.52
C ARG A 31 -5.90 32.38 -9.19
N ARG A 32 -4.95 31.61 -9.71
CA ARG A 32 -5.09 30.16 -9.53
C ARG A 32 -4.64 29.84 -8.11
N PRO A 33 -5.50 29.31 -7.22
CA PRO A 33 -5.04 28.83 -5.93
C PRO A 33 -4.16 27.59 -6.19
N ALA A 34 -2.86 27.81 -6.42
CA ALA A 34 -1.86 26.74 -6.46
C ALA A 34 -1.92 25.89 -5.18
N ASN A 35 -2.44 26.48 -4.09
CA ASN A 35 -2.60 25.85 -2.79
C ASN A 35 -3.83 24.92 -2.65
N ARG A 36 -4.72 24.80 -3.65
CA ARG A 36 -5.92 23.92 -3.54
C ARG A 36 -5.63 22.48 -3.91
N TYR A 37 -4.60 22.24 -4.72
CA TYR A 37 -4.13 20.90 -5.04
C TYR A 37 -3.24 20.35 -3.91
N MET A 38 -2.50 21.22 -3.22
CA MET A 38 -1.51 20.80 -2.22
C MET A 38 -2.09 20.52 -0.82
N SER A 39 -3.33 20.95 -0.53
CA SER A 39 -3.94 20.84 0.80
C SER A 39 -4.98 19.72 0.96
N ARG A 40 -5.52 19.16 -0.12
CA ARG A 40 -6.49 18.05 -0.07
C ARG A 40 -5.84 16.67 -0.10
N ASP A 41 -4.72 16.54 -0.82
CA ASP A 41 -4.07 15.24 -1.03
C ASP A 41 -3.19 14.79 0.15
N TYR A 42 -2.76 15.72 1.01
CA TYR A 42 -1.92 15.42 2.18
C TYR A 42 -2.72 15.14 3.46
N GLN A 43 -4.01 15.47 3.50
CA GLN A 43 -4.73 15.61 4.78
C GLN A 43 -5.51 14.38 5.25
N GLU A 44 -6.10 13.53 4.41
CA GLU A 44 -7.11 12.60 4.96
C GLU A 44 -7.07 11.22 4.35
N LYS A 45 -6.22 10.33 4.91
CA LYS A 45 -6.59 8.92 5.12
C LYS A 45 -5.98 8.33 6.41
N PRO A 46 -6.09 8.98 7.60
CA PRO A 46 -5.66 8.34 8.86
C PRO A 46 -6.31 6.97 9.05
N MET A 47 -7.54 6.81 8.56
CA MET A 47 -8.25 5.53 8.53
C MET A 47 -7.54 4.46 7.68
N LEU A 48 -6.86 4.83 6.59
CA LEU A 48 -6.04 3.87 5.83
C LEU A 48 -4.80 3.43 6.61
N ALA A 49 -4.19 4.31 7.41
CA ALA A 49 -3.05 3.91 8.22
C ALA A 49 -3.46 2.82 9.21
N LEU A 50 -4.59 3.00 9.90
CA LEU A 50 -5.16 1.99 10.80
C LEU A 50 -5.49 0.67 10.08
N ILE A 51 -6.17 0.74 8.93
CA ILE A 51 -6.52 -0.46 8.14
C ILE A 51 -5.26 -1.21 7.71
N ARG A 52 -4.22 -0.49 7.25
CA ARG A 52 -2.93 -1.10 6.88
C ARG A 52 -2.24 -1.73 8.08
N THR A 53 -2.28 -1.11 9.24
CA THR A 53 -1.71 -1.69 10.47
C THR A 53 -2.45 -2.97 10.87
N ILE A 54 -3.78 -3.00 10.76
CA ILE A 54 -4.57 -4.21 11.02
C ILE A 54 -4.25 -5.30 9.99
N ASP A 55 -4.21 -4.96 8.69
CA ASP A 55 -3.85 -5.92 7.65
C ASP A 55 -2.43 -6.49 7.86
N LEU A 56 -1.48 -5.65 8.24
CA LEU A 56 -0.13 -6.08 8.61
C LEU A 56 -0.14 -7.04 9.79
N ALA A 57 -0.92 -6.76 10.84
CA ALA A 57 -1.04 -7.65 11.98
C ALA A 57 -1.63 -9.01 11.59
N LEU A 58 -2.66 -9.02 10.74
CA LEU A 58 -3.23 -10.25 10.19
C LEU A 58 -2.23 -11.01 9.31
N ASP A 59 -1.42 -10.30 8.52
CA ASP A 59 -0.37 -10.89 7.68
C ASP A 59 0.73 -11.56 8.52
N ILE A 60 1.23 -10.86 9.54
CA ILE A 60 2.22 -11.41 10.49
C ILE A 60 1.64 -12.65 11.18
N TYR A 61 0.39 -12.56 11.65
CA TYR A 61 -0.26 -13.70 12.29
C TYR A 61 -0.47 -14.89 11.34
N THR A 62 -0.74 -14.63 10.06
CA THR A 62 -0.79 -15.65 9.00
C THR A 62 0.53 -16.41 8.90
N TRP A 63 1.67 -15.71 8.90
CA TRP A 63 2.99 -16.35 8.87
C TRP A 63 3.29 -17.17 10.12
N ILE A 64 2.94 -16.66 11.31
CA ILE A 64 3.06 -17.41 12.57
C ILE A 64 2.21 -18.70 12.50
N LEU A 65 1.00 -18.60 11.98
CA LEU A 65 0.09 -19.72 11.86
C LEU A 65 0.60 -20.78 10.87
N ILE A 66 1.17 -20.36 9.74
CA ILE A 66 1.85 -21.25 8.78
C ILE A 66 3.03 -21.93 9.46
N ALA A 67 3.87 -21.19 10.19
CA ALA A 67 4.99 -21.75 10.92
C ALA A 67 4.53 -22.79 11.95
N SER A 68 3.44 -22.51 12.68
CA SER A 68 2.82 -23.46 13.62
C SER A 68 2.31 -24.73 12.93
N ALA A 69 1.65 -24.61 11.78
CA ALA A 69 1.15 -25.75 11.02
C ALA A 69 2.30 -26.64 10.51
N ILE A 70 3.34 -26.01 9.94
CA ILE A 70 4.55 -26.71 9.50
C ILE A 70 5.22 -27.40 10.69
N PHE A 71 5.39 -26.69 11.82
CA PHE A 71 6.00 -27.27 13.02
C PHE A 71 5.21 -28.49 13.53
N SER A 72 3.87 -28.41 13.52
CA SER A 72 3.00 -29.53 13.88
C SER A 72 3.22 -30.74 12.97
N TRP A 73 3.34 -30.56 11.66
CA TRP A 73 3.62 -31.66 10.74
C TRP A 73 5.03 -32.22 10.90
N LEU A 74 6.03 -31.36 11.10
CA LEU A 74 7.40 -31.78 11.36
C LEU A 74 7.47 -32.66 12.62
N TYR A 75 6.71 -32.34 13.65
CA TYR A 75 6.61 -33.17 14.86
C TYR A 75 5.83 -34.46 14.60
N ALA A 76 4.66 -34.38 13.96
CA ALA A 76 3.79 -35.53 13.69
C ALA A 76 4.48 -36.60 12.81
N PHE A 77 5.31 -36.18 11.85
CA PHE A 77 6.07 -37.08 10.97
C PHE A 77 7.46 -37.40 11.49
N ASN A 78 7.77 -37.13 12.76
CA ASN A 78 9.07 -37.39 13.39
C ASN A 78 10.28 -36.77 12.64
N VAL A 79 10.07 -35.68 11.91
CA VAL A 79 11.13 -34.96 11.19
C VAL A 79 12.01 -34.18 12.18
N ILE A 80 11.39 -33.64 13.23
CA ILE A 80 12.09 -32.91 14.31
C ILE A 80 11.81 -33.57 15.66
N ASN A 81 12.80 -33.54 16.55
CA ASN A 81 12.69 -34.09 17.89
C ASN A 81 12.63 -32.97 18.93
N SER A 82 11.66 -33.03 19.85
CA SER A 82 11.48 -32.09 20.95
C SER A 82 12.51 -32.26 22.08
N SER A 83 13.39 -33.26 22.03
CA SER A 83 14.50 -33.42 22.97
C SER A 83 15.47 -32.24 22.96
N ASN A 84 15.58 -31.54 21.82
CA ASN A 84 16.33 -30.30 21.73
C ASN A 84 15.52 -29.14 22.34
N ARG A 85 16.06 -28.54 23.41
CA ARG A 85 15.42 -27.40 24.11
C ARG A 85 15.09 -26.23 23.17
N PHE A 86 15.91 -25.98 22.16
CA PHE A 86 15.66 -24.91 21.20
C PHE A 86 14.39 -25.20 20.37
N VAL A 87 14.29 -26.40 19.80
CA VAL A 87 13.11 -26.85 19.03
C VAL A 87 11.85 -26.84 19.91
N ALA A 88 11.93 -27.36 21.13
CA ALA A 88 10.82 -27.34 22.07
C ALA A 88 10.35 -25.91 22.37
N SER A 89 11.28 -24.97 22.58
CA SER A 89 10.93 -23.58 22.87
C SER A 89 10.21 -22.87 21.72
N ILE A 90 10.58 -23.15 20.48
CA ILE A 90 9.89 -22.65 19.28
C ILE A 90 8.48 -23.24 19.20
N GLY A 91 8.35 -24.55 19.40
CA GLY A 91 7.05 -25.22 19.40
C GLY A 91 6.10 -24.65 20.45
N ASP A 92 6.58 -24.48 21.67
CA ASP A 92 5.82 -23.89 22.78
C ASP A 92 5.39 -22.46 22.49
N PHE A 93 6.27 -21.64 21.88
CA PHE A 93 5.94 -20.28 21.48
C PHE A 93 4.82 -20.27 20.43
N LEU A 94 4.98 -21.04 19.35
CA LEU A 94 3.99 -21.13 18.27
C LEU A 94 2.64 -21.62 18.80
N TYR A 95 2.65 -22.66 19.64
CA TYR A 95 1.45 -23.17 20.30
C TYR A 95 0.78 -22.08 21.13
N ARG A 96 1.49 -21.41 22.04
CA ARG A 96 0.92 -20.39 22.93
C ARG A 96 0.33 -19.19 22.20
N VAL A 97 0.96 -18.77 21.10
CA VAL A 97 0.49 -17.62 20.31
C VAL A 97 -0.75 -17.99 19.49
N THR A 98 -0.83 -19.21 18.97
CA THR A 98 -1.91 -19.64 18.08
C THR A 98 -3.11 -20.28 18.81
N GLU A 99 -2.88 -20.85 19.99
CA GLU A 99 -3.90 -21.61 20.74
C GLU A 99 -5.18 -20.81 21.05
N PRO A 100 -5.15 -19.52 21.42
CA PRO A 100 -6.39 -18.78 21.67
C PRO A 100 -7.35 -18.75 20.49
N ALA A 101 -6.83 -18.74 19.26
CA ALA A 101 -7.64 -18.74 18.04
C ALA A 101 -7.93 -20.16 17.51
N LEU A 102 -6.99 -21.10 17.69
CA LEU A 102 -7.16 -22.48 17.24
C LEU A 102 -8.07 -23.31 18.14
N ARG A 103 -8.03 -23.08 19.46
CA ARG A 103 -8.80 -23.85 20.44
C ARG A 103 -10.31 -23.85 20.17
N PRO A 104 -10.96 -22.70 19.86
CA PRO A 104 -12.37 -22.71 19.50
C PRO A 104 -12.65 -23.52 18.24
N ILE A 105 -11.78 -23.43 17.22
CA ILE A 105 -11.93 -24.12 15.95
C ILE A 105 -11.83 -25.64 16.13
N ARG A 106 -10.84 -26.11 16.90
CA ARG A 106 -10.65 -27.54 17.22
C ARG A 106 -11.86 -28.16 17.93
N ARG A 107 -12.68 -27.38 18.64
CA ARG A 107 -13.91 -27.88 19.28
C ARG A 107 -15.01 -28.24 18.28
N PHE A 108 -14.97 -27.69 17.08
CA PHE A 108 -15.96 -27.94 16.03
C PHE A 108 -15.48 -28.96 14.99
N LEU A 109 -14.18 -29.25 14.95
CA LEU A 109 -13.61 -30.19 13.99
C LEU A 109 -13.56 -31.61 14.58
N PRO A 110 -13.82 -32.65 13.76
CA PRO A 110 -13.59 -34.02 14.17
C PRO A 110 -12.08 -34.27 14.35
N ASP A 111 -11.73 -35.21 15.24
CA ASP A 111 -10.34 -35.65 15.41
C ASP A 111 -9.91 -36.48 14.19
N LEU A 112 -8.88 -36.01 13.47
CA LEU A 112 -8.38 -36.63 12.24
C LEU A 112 -7.12 -37.49 12.48
N GLY A 113 -7.00 -38.10 13.66
CA GLY A 113 -5.91 -39.05 13.93
C GLY A 113 -4.56 -38.36 14.10
N GLY A 114 -4.54 -37.25 14.85
CA GLY A 114 -3.30 -36.55 15.23
C GLY A 114 -2.81 -35.51 14.21
N ILE A 115 -3.47 -35.35 13.07
CA ILE A 115 -3.20 -34.24 12.14
C ILE A 115 -4.16 -33.09 12.44
N ASP A 116 -3.61 -31.99 12.92
CA ASP A 116 -4.39 -30.79 13.20
C ASP A 116 -4.65 -29.98 11.92
N ILE A 117 -5.90 -30.01 11.44
CA ILE A 117 -6.36 -29.20 10.30
C ILE A 117 -6.87 -27.82 10.70
N SER A 118 -6.99 -27.51 12.00
CA SER A 118 -7.48 -26.22 12.47
C SER A 118 -6.69 -25.00 11.97
N PRO A 119 -5.35 -25.07 11.75
CA PRO A 119 -4.62 -23.96 11.15
C PRO A 119 -5.11 -23.61 9.74
N ILE A 120 -5.49 -24.62 8.93
CA ILE A 120 -6.01 -24.39 7.57
C ILE A 120 -7.34 -23.64 7.64
N VAL A 121 -8.24 -24.06 8.54
CA VAL A 121 -9.53 -23.40 8.74
C VAL A 121 -9.34 -21.96 9.22
N LEU A 122 -8.43 -21.73 10.16
CA LEU A 122 -8.12 -20.38 10.64
C LEU A 122 -7.49 -19.50 9.53
N LEU A 123 -6.63 -20.06 8.69
CA LEU A 123 -6.10 -19.35 7.52
C LEU A 123 -7.22 -18.88 6.60
N LEU A 124 -8.18 -19.74 6.28
CA LEU A 124 -9.33 -19.37 5.43
C LEU A 124 -10.16 -18.23 6.05
N ILE A 125 -10.38 -18.26 7.37
CA ILE A 125 -11.05 -17.18 8.09
C ILE A 125 -10.26 -15.88 7.98
N ILE A 126 -8.94 -15.91 8.19
CA ILE A 126 -8.08 -14.72 8.08
C ILE A 126 -8.09 -14.17 6.65
N PHE A 127 -7.97 -15.03 5.62
CA PHE A 127 -8.05 -14.59 4.22
C PHE A 127 -9.39 -13.91 3.92
N PHE A 128 -10.49 -14.48 4.39
CA PHE A 128 -11.80 -13.86 4.26
C PHE A 128 -11.86 -12.50 4.97
N LEU A 129 -11.38 -12.41 6.22
CA LEU A 129 -11.38 -11.16 6.99
C LEU A 129 -10.55 -10.06 6.32
N ARG A 130 -9.37 -10.39 5.79
CA ARG A 130 -8.53 -9.46 5.03
C ARG A 130 -9.23 -8.99 3.76
N GLN A 131 -9.82 -9.92 3.01
CA GLN A 131 -10.55 -9.55 1.79
C GLN A 131 -11.75 -8.66 2.10
N PHE A 132 -12.52 -8.99 3.14
CA PHE A 132 -13.66 -8.20 3.58
C PHE A 132 -13.22 -6.80 4.04
N LEU A 133 -12.11 -6.72 4.79
CA LEU A 133 -11.53 -5.46 5.25
C LEU A 133 -11.20 -4.53 4.07
N TRP A 134 -10.55 -5.05 3.02
CA TRP A 134 -10.14 -4.23 1.87
C TRP A 134 -11.25 -3.92 0.87
N THR A 135 -12.17 -4.86 0.64
CA THR A 135 -13.21 -4.70 -0.39
C THR A 135 -14.44 -4.00 0.13
N THR A 136 -14.78 -4.17 1.42
CA THR A 136 -16.01 -3.66 2.01
C THR A 136 -15.73 -2.54 3.00
N ILE A 137 -14.82 -2.73 3.96
CA ILE A 137 -14.63 -1.74 5.04
C ILE A 137 -13.78 -0.55 4.59
N ALA A 138 -12.67 -0.77 3.91
CA ALA A 138 -11.75 0.30 3.51
C ALA A 138 -12.40 1.37 2.62
N PRO A 139 -13.21 1.03 1.60
CA PRO A 139 -13.88 2.04 0.77
C PRO A 139 -15.00 2.78 1.49
N LEU A 140 -15.54 2.25 2.60
CA LEU A 140 -16.56 2.93 3.39
C LEU A 140 -15.99 4.00 4.33
N LEU A 141 -14.69 3.90 4.67
CA LEU A 141 -14.01 4.77 5.64
C LEU A 141 -13.14 5.85 4.97
N VAL A 142 -13.08 5.87 3.64
CA VAL A 142 -12.08 6.59 2.83
C VAL A 142 -12.73 7.23 1.62
#